data_AF-A0A355FSM9-F1
#
_entry.id   AF-A0A355FSM9-F1
#
_cell.length_a   1.000
_cell.length_b   1.000
_cell.length_c   1.000
_cell.angle_alpha   90.00
_cell.angle_beta   90.00
_cell.angle_gamma   90.00
#
_symmetry.space_group_name_H-M   'P 1'
#
loop_
_entity.id
_entity.type
_entity.pdbx_description
1 polymer ?
#
loop_
_entity_poly.entity_id
_entity_poly.type
_entity_poly.pdbx_seq_one_letter_code
_entity_poly.pdbx_strand_id
1 'polypeptide(L)' 'MKQELGKTYHTYDDAGTPVLKTTFWFLAEHAGAATKGSPQAAEGITGVHWIKRPFDSVIRTNTYPSILGLMDRIDSPEA' A
#
# COMPACT_ATOMS: atom_id res chain seq x y z
N MET A 1 2.31 -3.94 18.98
CA MET A 1 1.77 -5.20 18.41
C MET A 1 1.35 -4.89 16.97
N LYS A 2 1.64 -5.73 15.97
CA LYS A 2 1.29 -5.41 14.55
C LYS A 2 -0.22 -5.63 14.35
N GLN A 3 -0.98 -4.57 14.13
CA GLN A 3 -2.43 -4.63 13.87
C GLN A 3 -2.68 -5.05 12.41
N GLU A 4 -3.46 -6.10 12.18
CA GLU A 4 -3.83 -6.53 10.83
C GLU A 4 -4.79 -5.51 10.20
N LEU A 5 -4.49 -5.09 8.97
CA LEU A 5 -5.32 -4.17 8.18
C LEU A 5 -6.20 -4.93 7.16
N GLY A 6 -5.94 -6.23 7.00
CA GLY A 6 -6.67 -7.16 6.16
C GLY A 6 -5.88 -7.53 4.91
N LYS A 7 -6.58 -7.98 3.88
CA LYS A 7 -5.98 -8.62 2.71
C LYS A 7 -6.39 -7.93 1.41
N THR A 8 -5.53 -8.02 0.41
CA THR A 8 -5.83 -7.68 -0.98
C THR A 8 -5.50 -8.85 -1.90
N TYR A 9 -6.09 -8.81 -3.08
CA TYR A 9 -5.90 -9.81 -4.12
C TYR A 9 -5.44 -9.13 -5.40
N HIS A 10 -4.51 -9.74 -6.10
CA HIS A 10 -4.06 -9.30 -7.41
C HIS A 10 -3.81 -10.50 -8.31
N THR A 11 -4.09 -10.34 -9.59
CA THR A 11 -3.78 -11.33 -10.62
C THR A 11 -2.54 -10.90 -11.38
N TYR A 12 -1.69 -11.85 -11.73
CA TYR A 12 -0.61 -11.65 -12.69
C TYR A 12 -0.47 -12.89 -13.57
N ASP A 13 0.19 -12.73 -14.70
CA ASP A 13 0.53 -13.86 -15.57
C ASP A 13 1.91 -14.40 -15.20
N ASP A 14 2.01 -15.72 -15.00
CA ASP A 14 3.27 -16.43 -14.84
C ASP A 14 3.39 -17.48 -15.95
N ALA A 15 4.21 -17.17 -16.96
CA ALA A 15 4.43 -18.02 -18.13
C ALA A 15 3.13 -18.50 -18.81
N GLY A 16 2.15 -17.60 -18.98
CA GLY A 16 0.84 -17.90 -19.57
C GLY A 16 -0.18 -18.49 -18.61
N THR A 17 0.16 -18.65 -17.33
CA THR A 17 -0.76 -19.10 -16.28
C THR A 17 -1.25 -17.90 -15.48
N PRO A 18 -2.55 -17.60 -15.48
CA PRO A 18 -3.12 -16.59 -14.59
C PRO A 18 -2.99 -17.03 -13.13
N VAL A 19 -2.27 -16.28 -12.32
CA VAL A 19 -2.06 -16.53 -10.90
C VAL A 19 -2.80 -15.50 -10.06
N LEU A 20 -3.61 -15.96 -9.10
CA LEU A 20 -4.17 -15.12 -8.06
C LEU A 20 -3.25 -15.11 -6.84
N LYS A 21 -2.74 -13.94 -6.47
CA LYS A 21 -1.91 -13.76 -5.27
C LYS A 21 -2.67 -12.99 -4.19
N THR A 22 -2.58 -13.53 -2.97
CA THR A 22 -3.10 -12.90 -1.75
C THR A 22 -1.99 -12.13 -1.05
N THR A 23 -2.25 -10.90 -0.63
CA THR A 23 -1.33 -10.07 0.16
C THR A 23 -1.97 -9.69 1.48
N PHE A 24 -1.23 -9.84 2.58
CA PHE A 24 -1.67 -9.52 3.93
C PHE A 24 -1.03 -8.21 4.37
N TRP A 25 -1.83 -7.29 4.88
CA TRP A 25 -1.41 -5.94 5.23
C TRP A 25 -1.49 -5.73 6.74
N PHE A 26 -0.52 -4.99 7.26
CA PHE A 26 -0.39 -4.71 8.68
C PHE A 26 -0.04 -3.24 8.88
N LEU A 27 -0.53 -2.66 9.96
CA LEU A 27 -0.05 -1.37 10.45
C LEU A 27 1.31 -1.56 11.12
N ALA A 28 2.23 -0.67 10.75
CA ALA A 28 3.57 -0.61 11.33
C ALA A 28 3.87 0.82 11.77
N GLU A 29 4.50 0.94 12.92
CA GLU A 29 5.03 2.20 13.41
C GLU A 29 6.44 2.41 12.86
N HIS A 30 6.71 3.62 12.43
CA HIS A 30 8.01 4.03 11.94
C HIS A 30 8.30 5.45 12.44
N ALA A 31 9.56 5.81 12.65
CA ALA A 31 9.99 7.15 13.07
C ALA A 31 9.73 8.26 12.03
N GLY A 32 8.87 8.00 11.04
CA GLY A 32 8.45 8.91 9.97
C GLY A 32 9.60 9.57 9.20
N ALA A 33 9.41 10.85 8.90
CA ALA A 33 10.25 11.74 8.09
C ALA A 33 11.74 11.85 8.50
N ALA A 34 12.18 11.13 9.54
CA ALA A 34 13.57 10.97 9.89
C ALA A 34 14.34 10.00 8.96
N THR A 35 13.65 9.22 8.11
CA THR A 35 14.31 8.33 7.14
C THR A 35 13.92 8.64 5.70
N LYS A 36 14.92 8.59 4.81
CA LYS A 36 14.74 8.68 3.36
C LYS A 36 14.46 7.28 2.82
N GLY A 37 13.38 7.12 2.07
CA GLY A 37 13.10 5.88 1.35
C GLY A 37 14.09 5.66 0.20
N SER A 38 14.48 4.41 -0.04
CA SER A 38 15.26 4.01 -1.21
C SER A 38 14.34 3.26 -2.19
N PRO A 39 14.00 3.85 -3.36
CA PRO A 39 13.16 3.19 -4.34
C PRO A 39 13.82 1.91 -4.88
N GLN A 40 13.01 0.90 -5.20
CA GLN A 40 13.47 -0.34 -5.82
C GLN A 40 13.33 -0.24 -7.35
N ALA A 41 14.30 0.40 -7.99
CA ALA A 41 14.27 0.68 -9.42
C ALA A 41 14.14 -0.58 -10.30
N ALA A 42 14.66 -1.73 -9.85
CA ALA A 42 14.53 -3.01 -10.54
C ALA A 42 13.07 -3.51 -10.63
N GLU A 43 12.20 -3.05 -9.72
CA GLU A 43 10.76 -3.32 -9.73
C GLU A 43 9.95 -2.18 -10.36
N GLY A 44 10.62 -1.20 -10.99
CA GLY A 44 9.97 -0.02 -11.59
C GLY A 44 9.53 1.04 -10.57
N ILE A 45 9.91 0.90 -9.29
CA ILE A 45 9.59 1.90 -8.26
C ILE A 45 10.60 3.04 -8.35
N THR A 46 10.14 4.24 -8.73
CA THR A 46 10.99 5.42 -8.99
C THR A 46 11.05 6.41 -7.83
N GLY A 47 10.14 6.32 -6.86
CA GLY A 47 10.05 7.24 -5.73
C GLY A 47 9.42 6.61 -4.49
N VAL A 48 9.81 7.11 -3.32
CA VAL A 48 9.23 6.75 -2.01
C VAL A 48 9.03 8.02 -1.20
N HIS A 49 7.80 8.26 -0.76
CA HIS A 49 7.41 9.49 -0.08
C HIS A 49 6.62 9.18 1.19
N TRP A 50 6.98 9.85 2.29
CA TRP A 50 6.16 9.87 3.49
C TRP A 50 5.02 10.88 3.31
N ILE A 51 3.78 10.43 3.49
CA ILE A 51 2.59 11.24 3.27
C ILE A 51 1.80 11.30 4.56
N LYS A 52 1.40 12.51 4.98
CA LYS A 52 0.54 12.70 6.15
C LYS A 52 -0.91 12.53 5.75
N ARG A 53 -1.73 12.04 6.69
CA ARG A 53 -3.19 12.07 6.57
C ARG A 53 -3.74 13.48 6.84
N PRO A 54 -4.88 13.87 6.24
CA PRO A 54 -5.64 13.10 5.25
C PRO A 54 -4.92 13.03 3.90
N PHE A 55 -5.11 11.93 3.16
CA PHE A 55 -4.45 11.74 1.85
C PHE A 55 -5.03 12.69 0.80
N ASP A 56 -4.15 13.36 0.04
CA ASP A 56 -4.53 14.24 -1.06
C ASP A 56 -5.35 13.51 -2.15
N SER A 57 -6.28 14.21 -2.79
CA SER A 57 -7.16 13.62 -3.81
C SER A 57 -6.38 13.08 -5.01
N VAL A 58 -5.28 13.71 -5.40
CA VAL A 58 -4.42 13.26 -6.50
C VAL A 58 -3.83 11.89 -6.18
N ILE A 59 -3.42 11.65 -4.93
CA ILE A 59 -2.89 10.34 -4.51
C ILE A 59 -3.99 9.29 -4.62
N ARG A 60 -5.18 9.60 -4.11
CA ARG A 60 -6.31 8.67 -4.14
C ARG A 60 -6.74 8.33 -5.57
N THR A 61 -6.83 9.31 -6.46
CA THR A 61 -7.20 9.09 -7.87
C THR A 61 -6.17 8.24 -8.64
N ASN A 62 -4.90 8.30 -8.26
CA ASN A 62 -3.82 7.53 -8.90
C ASN A 62 -3.50 6.20 -8.18
N THR A 63 -4.31 5.80 -7.20
CA THR A 63 -4.09 4.57 -6.42
C THR A 63 -5.00 3.44 -6.89
N TYR A 64 -4.47 2.22 -6.95
CA TYR A 64 -5.28 1.05 -7.29
C TYR A 64 -6.46 0.85 -6.32
N PRO A 65 -7.66 0.48 -6.80
CA PRO A 65 -8.84 0.31 -5.96
C PRO A 65 -8.65 -0.63 -4.76
N SER A 66 -7.85 -1.69 -4.92
CA SER A 66 -7.54 -2.62 -3.84
C SER A 66 -6.77 -1.98 -2.68
N ILE A 67 -5.93 -0.97 -2.96
CA ILE A 67 -5.20 -0.19 -1.96
C ILE A 67 -6.06 0.93 -1.39
N LEU A 68 -6.94 1.54 -2.21
CA LEU A 68 -7.93 2.51 -1.70
C LEU A 68 -8.80 1.91 -0.60
N GLY A 69 -9.26 0.67 -0.77
CA GLY A 69 -10.00 -0.05 0.27
C GLY A 69 -9.21 -0.27 1.57
N LEU A 70 -7.87 -0.33 1.52
CA LEU A 70 -7.04 -0.35 2.73
C LEU A 70 -6.92 1.04 3.34
N MET A 71 -6.74 2.09 2.53
CA MET A 71 -6.71 3.48 3.01
C MET A 71 -8.00 3.84 3.74
N ASP A 72 -9.15 3.42 3.21
CA ASP A 72 -10.46 3.68 3.83
C ASP A 72 -10.63 2.97 5.17
N ARG A 73 -10.05 1.77 5.33
CA ARG A 73 -10.02 1.07 6.62
C ARG A 73 -9.20 1.85 7.65
N ILE A 74 -8.07 2.42 7.26
CA ILE A 74 -7.21 3.23 8.13
C ILE A 74 -7.91 4.52 8.58
N ASP A 75 -8.78 5.08 7.74
CA ASP A 75 -9.51 6.32 8.00
C ASP A 75 -10.85 6.09 8.75
N SER A 76 -11.28 4.83 8.91
CA SER A 76 -12.46 4.48 9.69
C SER A 76 -12.24 4.77 11.18
N PRO A 77 -13.22 5.31 11.91
CA PRO A 77 -13.11 5.60 13.35
C PRO A 77 -12.89 4.35 14.23
N GLU A 78 -12.95 3.15 13.65
CA GLU A 78 -12.73 1.86 14.32
C GLU A 78 -11.29 1.33 14.19
N ALA A 79 -10.40 2.07 13.51
CA ALA A 79 -9.02 1.67 13.21
C ALA A 79 -7.98 2.09 14.25
#